data_AF-A0A533RXJ6-F1
#
_entry.id   AF-A0A533RXJ6-F1
#
_cell.length_a   1.000
_cell.length_b   1.000
_cell.length_c   1.000
_cell.angle_alpha   90.00
_cell.angle_beta   90.00
_cell.angle_gamma   90.00
#
_symmetry.space_group_name_H-M   'P 1'
#
loop_
_entity.id
_entity.type
_entity.pdbx_description
1 polymer ?
#
loop_
_entity_poly.entity_id
_entity_poly.type
_entity_poly.pdbx_seq_one_letter_code
_entity_poly.pdbx_strand_id
1 'polypeptide(L)'
;QLGHLKRSNLPPLRYIREFRAKEIQVNEGDKVDVSLFALGEKVDVSGVSKGKGFQGGVKRYHFRGGPKTHGASDRLRAPGSSGSTTTPGRVYKGHRGAGHMGSDAVTAQNLKVVLVDAERNVIGVNGSVPGSRGGLVVIKESRKQ
;
A
#
# COMPACT_ATOMS: atom_id res chain seq x y z
N GLN A 1 -14.08 22.11 1.22
CA GLN A 1 -12.92 21.98 0.30
C GLN A 1 -12.94 23.02 -0.82
N LEU A 2 -14.03 23.22 -1.57
CA LEU A 2 -14.09 24.27 -2.62
C LEU A 2 -13.79 25.69 -2.10
N GLY A 3 -14.28 26.06 -0.92
CA GLY A 3 -13.96 27.36 -0.31
C GLY A 3 -12.48 27.54 0.04
N HIS A 4 -11.77 26.45 0.39
CA HIS A 4 -10.33 26.48 0.65
C HIS A 4 -9.55 26.71 -0.65
N LEU A 5 -9.90 26.00 -1.73
CA LEU A 5 -9.25 26.17 -3.04
C LEU A 5 -9.52 27.56 -3.65
N LYS A 6 -10.71 28.13 -3.43
CA LYS A 6 -11.04 29.49 -3.87
C LYS A 6 -10.16 30.57 -3.21
N ARG A 7 -9.73 30.36 -1.96
CA ARG A 7 -8.85 31.31 -1.26
C ARG A 7 -7.49 31.43 -1.96
N SER A 8 -6.94 30.31 -2.42
CA SER A 8 -5.66 30.26 -3.15
C SER A 8 -5.84 30.29 -4.67
N ASN A 9 -7.04 30.65 -5.16
CA ASN A 9 -7.40 30.73 -6.58
C ASN A 9 -7.06 29.47 -7.42
N LEU A 10 -7.21 28.29 -6.81
CA LEU A 10 -6.88 27.00 -7.43
C LEU A 10 -8.10 26.33 -8.08
N PRO A 11 -7.90 25.57 -9.19
CA PRO A 11 -8.95 24.78 -9.79
C PRO A 11 -9.42 23.66 -8.85
N PRO A 12 -10.65 23.13 -9.02
CA PRO A 12 -11.14 22.01 -8.22
C PRO A 12 -10.30 20.75 -8.47
N LEU A 13 -9.67 20.22 -7.41
CA LEU A 13 -8.83 19.02 -7.47
C LEU A 13 -9.60 17.78 -7.02
N ARG A 14 -9.31 16.63 -7.64
CA ARG A 14 -9.93 15.32 -7.29
C ARG A 14 -9.39 14.75 -5.99
N TYR A 15 -8.13 15.00 -5.67
CA TYR A 15 -7.44 14.46 -4.49
C TYR A 15 -6.62 15.55 -3.81
N ILE A 16 -6.65 15.59 -2.49
CA ILE A 16 -5.81 16.46 -1.66
C ILE A 16 -5.04 15.55 -0.71
N ARG A 17 -3.72 15.68 -0.69
CA ARG A 17 -2.81 14.88 0.15
C ARG A 17 -1.69 15.76 0.68
N GLU A 18 -1.21 15.40 1.86
CA GLU A 18 -0.12 16.09 2.53
C GLU A 18 1.20 15.33 2.35
N PHE A 19 2.27 16.09 2.19
CA PHE A 19 3.64 15.59 2.16
C PHE A 19 4.39 16.18 3.34
N ARG A 20 5.08 15.32 4.09
CA ARG A 20 5.95 15.76 5.17
C ARG A 20 7.33 16.03 4.59
N ALA A 21 7.72 17.30 4.53
CA ALA A 21 9.05 17.75 4.11
C ALA A 21 9.81 18.35 5.32
N LYS A 22 11.15 18.33 5.27
CA LYS A 22 11.99 19.01 6.27
C LYS A 22 12.08 20.51 5.98
N GLU A 23 12.21 20.84 4.70
CA GLU A 23 12.21 22.21 4.19
C GLU A 23 11.11 22.32 3.13
N ILE A 24 10.38 23.43 3.14
CA ILE A 24 9.31 23.70 2.19
C ILE A 24 9.88 24.71 1.17
N GLN A 25 10.19 24.23 -0.03
CA GLN A 25 10.75 25.03 -1.11
C GLN A 25 9.73 25.32 -2.22
N VAL A 26 8.43 25.17 -1.92
CA VAL A 26 7.32 25.32 -2.87
C VAL A 26 6.35 26.37 -2.38
N ASN A 27 5.90 27.22 -3.29
CA ASN A 27 4.89 28.24 -3.01
C ASN A 27 3.48 27.70 -3.29
N GLU A 28 2.48 28.34 -2.70
CA GLU A 28 1.08 28.04 -3.02
C GLU A 28 0.80 28.36 -4.50
N GLY A 29 0.32 27.36 -5.26
CA GLY A 29 0.01 27.53 -6.68
C GLY A 29 1.03 26.93 -7.64
N ASP A 30 2.21 26.55 -7.14
CA ASP A 30 3.24 25.94 -7.99
C ASP A 30 2.77 24.60 -8.56
N LYS A 31 2.99 24.43 -9.87
CA LYS A 31 2.69 23.19 -10.58
C LYS A 31 3.89 22.25 -10.47
N VAL A 32 3.64 21.06 -9.93
CA VAL A 32 4.65 19.99 -9.81
C VAL A 32 4.48 19.00 -10.95
N ASP A 33 5.50 18.91 -11.80
CA ASP A 33 5.55 17.98 -12.94
C ASP A 33 6.58 16.87 -12.71
N VAL A 34 6.62 15.90 -13.62
CA VAL A 34 7.50 14.71 -13.51
C VAL A 34 8.99 15.05 -13.67
N SER A 35 9.30 16.26 -14.15
CA SER A 35 10.67 16.78 -14.32
C SER A 35 11.47 16.88 -13.02
N LEU A 36 10.83 16.80 -11.85
CA LEU A 36 11.52 16.76 -10.56
C LEU A 36 12.31 15.46 -10.33
N PHE A 37 12.00 14.39 -11.06
CA PHE A 37 12.65 13.09 -10.89
C PHE A 37 13.74 12.88 -11.94
N ALA A 38 14.86 12.30 -11.50
CA ALA A 38 15.94 11.93 -12.39
C ALA A 38 15.90 10.43 -12.76
N LEU A 39 16.40 10.10 -13.96
CA LEU A 39 16.60 8.70 -14.35
C LEU A 39 17.64 8.04 -13.42
N GLY A 40 17.29 6.86 -12.90
CA GLY A 40 18.12 6.11 -11.98
C GLY A 40 17.96 6.47 -10.50
N GLU A 41 17.20 7.53 -10.18
CA GLU A 41 16.84 7.89 -8.81
C GLU A 41 16.01 6.79 -8.13
N LYS A 42 16.08 6.73 -6.80
CA LYS A 42 15.33 5.79 -5.97
C LYS A 42 14.17 6.49 -5.27
N VAL A 43 12.97 5.95 -5.44
CA VAL A 43 11.74 6.51 -4.88
C VAL A 43 10.97 5.49 -4.05
N ASP A 44 10.22 5.98 -3.06
CA ASP A 44 9.25 5.22 -2.31
C ASP A 44 7.84 5.52 -2.85
N VAL A 45 7.07 4.47 -3.12
CA VAL A 45 5.76 4.55 -3.75
C VAL A 45 4.69 3.99 -2.81
N SER A 46 3.83 4.86 -2.29
CA SER A 46 2.73 4.52 -1.39
C SER A 46 1.39 4.50 -2.13
N GLY A 47 0.55 3.53 -1.82
CA GLY A 47 -0.79 3.40 -2.40
C GLY A 47 -1.69 2.49 -1.60
N VAL A 48 -2.96 2.42 -1.99
CA VAL A 48 -3.91 1.47 -1.41
C VAL A 48 -3.80 0.16 -2.16
N SER A 49 -3.44 -0.91 -1.46
CA SER A 49 -3.31 -2.25 -2.04
C SER A 49 -4.64 -2.77 -2.60
N LYS A 50 -4.57 -3.66 -3.60
CA LYS A 50 -5.77 -4.30 -4.16
C LYS A 50 -6.53 -5.07 -3.07
N GLY A 51 -7.79 -4.73 -2.86
CA GLY A 51 -8.69 -5.47 -1.98
C GLY A 51 -8.88 -6.91 -2.46
N LYS A 52 -8.82 -7.85 -1.52
CA LYS A 52 -9.08 -9.27 -1.76
C LYS A 52 -10.34 -9.76 -1.02
N GLY A 53 -11.05 -8.90 -0.29
CA GLY A 53 -12.24 -9.27 0.49
C GLY A 53 -11.90 -10.13 1.72
N PHE A 54 -12.86 -10.91 2.20
CA PHE A 54 -12.66 -11.83 3.33
C PHE A 54 -11.80 -13.03 2.91
N GLN A 55 -10.71 -13.27 3.63
CA GLN A 55 -9.75 -14.33 3.31
C GLN A 55 -9.46 -15.22 4.51
N GLY A 56 -9.34 -16.53 4.25
CA GLY A 56 -8.97 -17.53 5.25
C GLY A 56 -7.47 -17.50 5.60
N GLY A 57 -7.10 -18.20 6.66
CA GLY A 57 -5.73 -18.20 7.21
C GLY A 57 -4.66 -18.65 6.21
N VAL A 58 -4.97 -19.57 5.31
CA VAL A 58 -4.03 -20.04 4.27
C VAL A 58 -3.65 -18.93 3.31
N LYS A 59 -4.61 -18.14 2.77
CA LYS A 59 -4.29 -17.07 1.81
C LYS A 59 -3.75 -15.81 2.51
N ARG A 60 -4.26 -15.51 3.71
CA ARG A 60 -3.92 -14.29 4.44
C ARG A 60 -2.54 -14.37 5.12
N TYR A 61 -2.20 -15.53 5.67
CA TYR A 61 -0.99 -15.73 6.49
C TYR A 61 -0.12 -16.92 6.04
N HIS A 62 -0.38 -17.49 4.87
CA HIS A 62 0.37 -18.63 4.33
C HIS A 62 0.39 -19.85 5.27
N PHE A 63 -0.70 -20.08 6.01
CA PHE A 63 -0.84 -21.29 6.83
C PHE A 63 -0.80 -22.56 5.96
N ARG A 64 -0.10 -23.60 6.44
CA ARG A 64 0.07 -24.87 5.71
C ARG A 64 -1.24 -25.65 5.55
N GLY A 65 -2.13 -25.57 6.53
CA GLY A 65 -3.33 -26.40 6.59
C GLY A 65 -3.05 -27.83 7.09
N GLY A 66 -4.08 -28.68 7.08
CA GLY A 66 -3.99 -30.09 7.45
C GLY A 66 -3.59 -31.00 6.28
N PRO A 67 -3.37 -32.31 6.52
CA PRO A 67 -3.19 -33.28 5.44
C PRO A 67 -4.47 -33.41 4.60
N LYS A 68 -4.30 -33.79 3.32
CA LYS A 68 -5.42 -34.02 2.38
C LYS A 68 -5.98 -35.43 2.44
N THR A 69 -5.18 -36.40 2.87
CA THR A 69 -5.51 -37.83 2.96
C THR A 69 -5.27 -38.33 4.38
N HIS A 70 -5.26 -39.65 4.59
CA HIS A 70 -5.02 -40.30 5.90
C HIS A 70 -6.06 -39.93 6.97
N GLY A 71 -7.35 -40.00 6.62
CA GLY A 71 -8.45 -39.80 7.57
C GLY A 71 -8.80 -38.34 7.87
N ALA A 72 -8.17 -37.38 7.19
CA ALA A 72 -8.59 -35.99 7.26
C ALA A 72 -9.99 -35.81 6.64
N SER A 73 -10.93 -35.26 7.42
CA SER A 73 -12.30 -35.04 6.98
C SER A 73 -12.44 -33.74 6.17
N ASP A 74 -12.68 -32.60 6.84
CA ASP A 74 -13.02 -31.30 6.23
C ASP A 74 -12.00 -30.18 6.52
N ARG A 75 -10.94 -30.49 7.27
CA ARG A 75 -10.03 -29.49 7.86
C ARG A 75 -8.79 -29.17 7.04
N LEU A 76 -8.77 -29.49 5.74
CA LEU A 76 -7.61 -29.26 4.86
C LEU A 76 -7.07 -27.83 4.95
N ARG A 77 -7.96 -26.82 5.05
CA ARG A 77 -7.59 -25.40 5.10
C ARG A 77 -7.95 -24.73 6.43
N ALA A 78 -8.23 -25.53 7.47
CA ALA A 78 -8.54 -25.00 8.79
C ALA A 78 -7.30 -24.34 9.42
N PRO A 79 -7.48 -23.31 10.27
CA PRO A 79 -6.37 -22.58 10.89
C PRO A 79 -5.62 -23.36 11.98
N GLY A 80 -6.16 -24.50 12.44
CA GLY A 80 -5.58 -25.28 13.54
C GLY A 80 -5.99 -24.73 14.90
N SER A 81 -5.13 -24.89 15.91
CA SER A 81 -5.39 -24.40 17.26
C SER A 81 -5.29 -22.87 17.34
N SER A 82 -6.23 -22.26 18.07
CA SER A 82 -6.26 -20.81 18.31
C SER A 82 -5.64 -20.39 19.64
N GLY A 83 -5.25 -21.34 20.50
CA GLY A 83 -4.72 -21.05 21.84
C GLY A 83 -4.29 -22.29 22.63
N SER A 84 -3.83 -22.04 23.85
CA SER A 84 -3.50 -23.05 24.85
C SER A 84 -4.65 -23.22 25.84
N THR A 85 -4.72 -24.37 26.53
CA THR A 85 -5.77 -24.72 27.50
C THR A 85 -5.77 -23.78 28.73
N THR A 86 -5.14 -24.18 29.85
CA THR A 86 -5.35 -23.54 31.16
C THR A 86 -4.74 -22.15 31.25
N THR A 87 -3.52 -21.97 30.76
CA THR A 87 -2.86 -20.66 30.70
C THR A 87 -2.62 -20.36 29.23
N PRO A 88 -3.16 -19.27 28.65
CA PRO A 88 -3.78 -18.07 29.26
C PRO A 88 -5.32 -18.08 29.44
N GLY A 89 -6.04 -19.16 29.11
CA GLY A 89 -7.51 -19.22 29.21
C GLY A 89 -8.28 -18.29 28.25
N ARG A 90 -7.59 -17.68 27.28
CA ARG A 90 -8.17 -16.80 26.24
C ARG A 90 -7.28 -16.76 25.00
N VAL A 91 -7.81 -16.32 23.87
CA VAL A 91 -7.00 -16.04 22.69
C VAL A 91 -6.24 -14.71 22.87
N TYR A 92 -4.93 -14.72 22.60
CA TYR A 92 -4.11 -13.51 22.69
C TYR A 92 -4.50 -12.49 21.60
N LYS A 93 -4.36 -11.19 21.92
CA LYS A 93 -4.54 -10.12 20.94
C LYS A 93 -3.51 -10.28 19.81
N GLY A 94 -3.94 -10.03 18.57
CA GLY A 94 -3.09 -10.23 17.39
C GLY A 94 -2.99 -11.67 16.90
N HIS A 95 -3.75 -12.61 17.49
CA HIS A 95 -3.85 -13.96 16.95
C HIS A 95 -4.33 -13.95 15.49
N ARG A 96 -3.67 -14.75 14.65
CA ARG A 96 -3.85 -14.74 13.20
C ARG A 96 -5.09 -15.55 12.80
N GLY A 97 -6.17 -14.85 12.44
CA GLY A 97 -7.43 -15.46 11.98
C GLY A 97 -7.86 -15.04 10.57
N ALA A 98 -8.93 -15.67 10.08
CA ALA A 98 -9.59 -15.22 8.86
C ALA A 98 -10.06 -13.75 8.99
N GLY A 99 -10.14 -13.03 7.87
CA GLY A 99 -10.56 -11.64 7.89
C GLY A 99 -10.34 -10.91 6.58
N HIS A 100 -10.70 -9.63 6.55
CA HIS A 100 -10.47 -8.77 5.39
C HIS A 100 -8.96 -8.68 5.06
N MET A 101 -8.63 -8.75 3.78
CA MET A 101 -7.25 -8.66 3.27
C MET A 101 -7.18 -7.67 2.11
N GLY A 102 -6.18 -6.79 2.14
CA GLY A 102 -6.00 -5.75 1.13
C GLY A 102 -6.84 -4.52 1.46
N SER A 103 -6.87 -3.55 0.53
CA SER A 103 -7.37 -2.19 0.79
C SER A 103 -6.61 -1.46 1.91
N ASP A 104 -5.44 -1.98 2.27
CA ASP A 104 -4.54 -1.39 3.25
C ASP A 104 -3.56 -0.43 2.56
N ALA A 105 -3.12 0.60 3.27
CA ALA A 105 -2.05 1.49 2.81
C ALA A 105 -0.70 0.75 2.85
N VAL A 106 -0.08 0.59 1.68
CA VAL A 106 1.19 -0.13 1.51
C VAL A 106 2.19 0.80 0.82
N THR A 107 3.45 0.72 1.22
CA THR A 107 4.55 1.45 0.58
C THR A 107 5.55 0.45 0.03
N ALA A 108 5.79 0.51 -1.28
CA ALA A 108 6.92 -0.15 -1.92
C ALA A 108 8.11 0.81 -1.86
N GLN A 109 9.22 0.36 -1.27
CA GLN A 109 10.39 1.20 -1.02
C GLN A 109 11.52 0.90 -2.02
N ASN A 110 12.41 1.88 -2.22
CA ASN A 110 13.64 1.74 -3.01
C ASN A 110 13.39 1.24 -4.45
N LEU A 111 12.40 1.84 -5.11
CA LEU A 111 12.11 1.54 -6.51
C LEU A 111 12.92 2.48 -7.41
N LYS A 112 13.52 1.93 -8.47
CA LYS A 112 14.34 2.71 -9.41
C LYS A 112 13.49 3.36 -10.48
N VAL A 113 13.67 4.66 -10.71
CA VAL A 113 13.07 5.38 -11.84
C VAL A 113 13.81 4.99 -13.12
N VAL A 114 13.08 4.47 -14.11
CA VAL A 114 13.65 3.97 -15.38
C VAL A 114 13.18 4.74 -16.60
N LEU A 115 12.11 5.52 -16.47
CA LEU A 115 11.59 6.34 -17.56
C LEU A 115 10.99 7.62 -16.98
N VAL A 116 11.30 8.75 -17.60
CA VAL A 116 10.72 10.06 -17.29
C VAL A 116 10.37 10.70 -18.63
N ASP A 117 9.09 10.96 -18.85
CA ASP A 117 8.57 11.64 -20.03
C ASP A 117 7.78 12.87 -19.56
N ALA A 118 8.40 14.05 -19.68
CA ALA A 118 7.82 15.31 -19.25
C ALA A 118 6.71 15.82 -20.20
N GLU A 119 6.75 15.46 -21.48
CA GLU A 119 5.73 15.88 -22.45
C GLU A 119 4.40 15.21 -22.14
N ARG A 120 4.44 13.92 -21.81
CA ARG A 120 3.25 13.13 -21.47
C ARG A 120 2.92 13.11 -19.98
N ASN A 121 3.78 13.70 -19.14
CA ASN A 121 3.72 13.62 -17.68
C ASN A 121 3.63 12.18 -17.16
N VAL A 122 4.52 11.31 -17.67
CA VAL A 122 4.58 9.89 -17.32
C VAL A 122 5.92 9.56 -16.66
N ILE A 123 5.85 8.80 -15.56
CA ILE A 123 7.01 8.21 -14.89
C ILE A 123 6.92 6.68 -14.93
N GLY A 124 8.02 6.03 -15.31
CA GLY A 124 8.20 4.59 -15.26
C GLY A 124 9.11 4.20 -14.11
N VAL A 125 8.67 3.23 -13.31
CA VAL A 125 9.39 2.75 -12.14
C VAL A 125 9.61 1.24 -12.27
N ASN A 126 10.81 0.78 -11.97
CA ASN A 126 11.15 -0.64 -11.96
C ASN A 126 10.70 -1.28 -10.64
N GLY A 127 9.54 -1.94 -10.68
CA GLY A 127 9.00 -2.71 -9.57
C GLY A 127 7.48 -2.71 -9.52
N SER A 128 6.94 -3.21 -8.42
CA SER A 128 5.49 -3.27 -8.21
C SER A 128 4.95 -2.01 -7.55
N VAL A 129 3.94 -1.40 -8.18
CA VAL A 129 3.17 -0.28 -7.60
C VAL A 129 1.96 -0.84 -6.82
N PRO A 130 1.76 -0.45 -5.55
CA PRO A 130 0.62 -0.91 -4.76
C PRO A 130 -0.69 -0.32 -5.29
N GLY A 131 -1.63 -1.21 -5.66
CA GLY A 131 -3.00 -0.85 -5.98
C GLY A 131 -3.49 -1.34 -7.34
N SER A 132 -4.71 -0.96 -7.70
CA SER A 132 -5.30 -1.21 -9.01
C SER A 132 -4.91 -0.11 -10.01
N ARG A 133 -5.04 -0.41 -11.31
CA ARG A 133 -4.85 0.58 -12.37
C ARG A 133 -5.79 1.78 -12.13
N GLY A 134 -5.28 2.99 -12.29
CA GLY A 134 -6.02 4.23 -12.04
C GLY A 134 -6.20 4.61 -10.57
N GLY A 135 -5.60 3.85 -9.64
CA GLY A 135 -5.55 4.20 -8.23
C GLY A 135 -4.65 5.41 -7.96
N LEU A 136 -4.98 6.17 -6.92
CA LEU A 136 -4.10 7.24 -6.43
C LEU A 136 -2.85 6.62 -5.80
N VAL A 137 -1.70 7.13 -6.21
CA VAL A 137 -0.39 6.73 -5.70
C VAL A 137 0.36 7.98 -5.27
N VAL A 138 1.14 7.87 -4.21
CA VAL A 138 1.96 8.94 -3.66
C VAL A 138 3.42 8.53 -3.81
N ILE A 139 4.19 9.34 -4.54
CA ILE A 139 5.63 9.13 -4.75
C ILE A 139 6.39 10.08 -3.83
N LYS A 140 7.41 9.56 -3.15
CA LYS A 140 8.29 10.30 -2.26
C LYS A 140 9.74 9.91 -2.53
N GLU A 141 10.66 10.78 -2.16
CA GLU A 141 12.08 10.44 -2.09
C GLU A 141 12.28 9.20 -1.20
N SER A 142 13.16 8.29 -1.62
CA SER A 142 13.38 7.07 -0.85
C SER A 142 14.08 7.34 0.46
N ARG A 143 13.54 6.78 1.55
CA ARG A 143 14.20 6.85 2.87
C ARG A 143 15.40 5.91 3.00
N LYS A 144 15.50 4.90 2.13
CA LYS A 144 16.53 3.85 2.20
C LYS A 144 17.45 4.00 0.99
N GLN A 145 18.73 4.24 1.25
CA GLN A 145 19.78 4.29 0.22
C GLN A 145 20.08 2.91 -0.35
#